data_AF-A0A2N0TV67-F1
#
_entry.id   AF-A0A2N0TV67-F1
#
_cell.length_a   1.000
_cell.length_b   1.000
_cell.length_c   1.000
_cell.angle_alpha   90.00
_cell.angle_beta   90.00
_cell.angle_gamma   90.00
#
_symmetry.space_group_name_H-M   'P 1'
#
loop_
_entity.id
_entity.type
_entity.pdbx_description
1 polymer ?
#
loop_
_entity_poly.entity_id
_entity_poly.type
_entity_poly.pdbx_seq_one_letter_code
_entity_poly.pdbx_strand_id
1 'polypeptide(L)'
;MPKKLHFLLIIFFLAFFNFSGIAQENDFQHGLMNVGMGGVIGGIGAVINKAPDQTLGKTLLKGFAQGAIGGYFVFESKRLVRRFAREKKYNYIWPSKLVNAAGNSIIENAAANRNFWERMHLNLAFNRIEIDFKNRFKLKYRIMPFALSRAAYLFTQARLDVDRSMVFGTLVFSQRIPEILGEKGSNGKAMLSSILLRRGSGQRTEAHEIIHTYQFENFSGINTIFDRPRSRLEQESKFVRIYNKIFHTDFNALFSQGLYSLETEIKGYRENSFEKEARHFSE
;
A
#
# COMPACT_ATOMS: atom_id res chain seq x y z
N MET A 1 -26.61 8.77 -5.98
CA MET A 1 -25.87 9.92 -5.39
C MET A 1 -26.02 11.11 -6.31
N PRO A 2 -26.25 12.33 -5.80
CA PRO A 2 -26.38 13.52 -6.64
C PRO A 2 -25.04 13.83 -7.34
N LYS A 3 -25.10 14.23 -8.62
CA LYS A 3 -23.92 14.54 -9.47
C LYS A 3 -23.00 15.61 -8.85
N LYS A 4 -23.56 16.56 -8.09
CA LYS A 4 -22.82 17.62 -7.37
C LYS A 4 -21.85 17.10 -6.30
N LEU A 5 -22.15 15.93 -5.71
CA LEU A 5 -21.32 15.33 -4.66
C LEU A 5 -20.07 14.64 -5.23
N HIS A 6 -20.16 14.09 -6.45
CA HIS A 6 -19.00 13.55 -7.15
C HIS A 6 -18.00 14.65 -7.47
N PHE A 7 -18.51 15.81 -7.89
CA PHE A 7 -17.68 16.98 -8.22
C PHE A 7 -16.94 17.53 -6.99
N LEU A 8 -17.59 17.63 -5.82
CA LEU A 8 -16.95 18.06 -4.58
C LEU A 8 -15.90 17.07 -4.05
N LEU A 9 -16.15 15.76 -4.15
CA LEU A 9 -15.17 14.74 -3.79
C LEU A 9 -13.96 14.75 -4.74
N ILE A 10 -14.18 14.97 -6.04
CA ILE A 10 -13.11 15.13 -7.03
C ILE A 10 -12.31 16.40 -6.74
N ILE A 11 -12.95 17.53 -6.43
CA ILE A 11 -12.25 18.77 -6.07
C ILE A 11 -11.45 18.60 -4.77
N PHE A 12 -12.03 17.97 -3.74
CA PHE A 12 -11.32 17.70 -2.49
C PHE A 12 -10.12 16.78 -2.70
N PHE A 13 -10.28 15.75 -3.54
CA PHE A 13 -9.19 14.85 -3.94
C PHE A 13 -8.10 15.63 -4.68
N LEU A 14 -8.44 16.40 -5.71
CA LEU A 14 -7.49 17.23 -6.48
C LEU A 14 -6.79 18.30 -5.63
N ALA A 15 -7.48 18.90 -4.65
CA ALA A 15 -6.90 19.87 -3.73
C ALA A 15 -5.87 19.22 -2.78
N PHE A 16 -6.08 17.96 -2.38
CA PHE A 16 -5.10 17.21 -1.59
C PHE A 16 -3.89 16.76 -2.43
N PHE A 17 -4.04 16.50 -3.73
CA PHE A 17 -2.92 16.16 -4.60
C PHE A 17 -1.96 17.33 -4.86
N ASN A 18 -2.40 18.58 -4.70
CA ASN A 18 -1.50 19.75 -4.73
C ASN A 18 -0.54 19.81 -3.51
N PHE A 19 -0.82 19.11 -2.40
CA PHE A 19 0.12 19.02 -1.27
C PHE A 19 1.40 18.24 -1.60
N SER A 20 1.36 17.40 -2.65
CA SER A 20 2.53 16.71 -3.18
C SER A 20 3.55 17.67 -3.83
N GLY A 21 3.19 18.95 -4.00
CA GLY A 21 4.05 20.01 -4.55
C GLY A 21 5.03 20.63 -3.56
N ILE A 22 4.91 20.36 -2.25
CA ILE A 22 5.89 20.78 -1.25
C ILE A 22 6.85 19.61 -1.07
N ALA A 23 8.13 19.81 -1.41
CA ALA A 23 9.17 18.83 -1.12
C ALA A 23 9.12 18.48 0.38
N GLN A 24 8.94 17.20 0.68
CA GLN A 24 9.00 16.70 2.06
C GLN A 24 10.47 16.55 2.42
N GLU A 25 10.89 17.24 3.48
CA GLU A 25 12.28 17.33 3.92
C GLU A 25 12.46 16.76 5.34
N ASN A 26 11.38 16.53 6.08
CA ASN A 26 11.47 16.10 7.47
C ASN A 26 10.34 15.15 7.90
N ASP A 27 10.55 14.55 9.08
CA ASP A 27 9.61 13.59 9.70
C ASP A 27 8.21 14.18 9.88
N PHE A 28 8.08 15.46 10.20
CA PHE A 28 6.77 16.08 10.39
C PHE A 28 5.99 16.16 9.08
N GLN A 29 6.63 16.58 7.99
CA GLN A 29 5.99 16.64 6.66
C GLN A 29 5.62 15.25 6.14
N HIS A 30 6.52 14.27 6.24
CA HIS A 30 6.21 12.89 5.86
C HIS A 30 5.11 12.29 6.74
N GLY A 31 5.09 12.60 8.04
CA GLY A 31 4.06 12.19 8.98
C GLY A 31 2.70 12.77 8.61
N LEU A 32 2.62 14.08 8.40
CA LEU A 32 1.40 14.76 7.94
C LEU A 32 0.90 14.18 6.62
N MET A 33 1.79 13.85 5.68
CA MET A 33 1.36 13.33 4.39
C MET A 33 0.79 11.90 4.51
N ASN A 34 1.42 11.01 5.29
CA ASN A 34 0.89 9.66 5.52
C ASN A 34 -0.44 9.68 6.31
N VAL A 35 -0.53 10.52 7.35
CA VAL A 35 -1.76 10.75 8.14
C VAL A 35 -2.87 11.33 7.26
N GLY A 36 -2.56 12.36 6.47
CA GLY A 36 -3.49 13.00 5.55
C GLY A 36 -3.98 12.02 4.47
N MET A 37 -3.08 11.30 3.82
CA MET A 37 -3.41 10.30 2.80
C MET A 37 -4.30 9.20 3.38
N GLY A 38 -3.95 8.65 4.55
CA GLY A 38 -4.78 7.66 5.24
C GLY A 38 -6.17 8.20 5.55
N GLY A 39 -6.25 9.44 6.04
CA GLY A 39 -7.52 10.12 6.32
C GLY A 39 -8.38 10.33 5.08
N VAL A 40 -7.79 10.77 3.96
CA VAL A 40 -8.52 10.96 2.70
C VAL A 40 -9.05 9.63 2.16
N ILE A 41 -8.20 8.60 2.08
CA ILE A 41 -8.61 7.26 1.61
C ILE A 41 -9.72 6.71 2.50
N GLY A 42 -9.55 6.79 3.82
CA GLY A 42 -10.53 6.33 4.80
C GLY A 42 -11.86 7.08 4.71
N GLY A 43 -11.82 8.41 4.64
CA GLY A 43 -13.01 9.27 4.59
C GLY A 43 -13.81 9.11 3.30
N ILE A 44 -13.14 9.19 2.15
CA ILE A 44 -13.79 9.03 0.84
C ILE A 44 -14.34 7.61 0.69
N GLY A 45 -13.53 6.60 1.02
CA GLY A 45 -13.97 5.20 1.00
C GLY A 45 -15.20 4.99 1.90
N ALA A 46 -15.19 5.53 3.12
CA ALA A 46 -16.31 5.38 4.04
C ALA A 46 -17.61 5.96 3.46
N VAL A 47 -17.55 7.14 2.82
CA VAL A 47 -18.71 7.76 2.17
C VAL A 47 -19.20 6.93 0.99
N ILE A 48 -18.30 6.35 0.20
CA ILE A 48 -18.66 5.45 -0.91
C ILE A 48 -19.35 4.20 -0.37
N ASN A 49 -18.88 3.64 0.74
CA ASN A 49 -19.40 2.41 1.34
C ASN A 49 -20.52 2.62 2.39
N LYS A 50 -20.93 3.87 2.65
CA LYS A 50 -21.94 4.20 3.67
C LYS A 50 -23.30 3.54 3.41
N ALA A 51 -23.99 3.10 4.46
CA ALA A 51 -25.37 2.64 4.32
C ALA A 51 -26.34 3.82 3.99
N PRO A 52 -27.51 3.57 3.38
CA PRO A 52 -28.43 4.63 2.96
C PRO A 52 -28.91 5.52 4.11
N ASP A 53 -29.12 4.93 5.29
CA ASP A 53 -29.57 5.53 6.55
C ASP A 53 -28.49 6.34 7.29
N GLN A 54 -27.21 6.15 6.93
CA GLN A 54 -26.10 6.84 7.60
C GLN A 54 -25.89 8.28 7.09
N THR A 55 -25.70 9.20 8.03
CA THR A 55 -25.37 10.61 7.76
C THR A 55 -24.00 10.75 7.11
N LEU A 56 -23.92 11.55 6.03
CA LEU A 56 -22.69 11.74 5.26
C LEU A 56 -21.57 12.33 6.12
N GLY A 57 -21.82 13.44 6.83
CA GLY A 57 -20.78 14.13 7.62
C GLY A 57 -20.18 13.26 8.72
N LYS A 58 -21.03 12.54 9.48
CA LYS A 58 -20.58 11.60 10.51
C LYS A 58 -19.77 10.45 9.93
N THR A 59 -20.16 9.95 8.76
CA THR A 59 -19.44 8.86 8.08
C THR A 59 -18.08 9.33 7.55
N LEU A 60 -18.03 10.51 6.92
CA LEU A 60 -16.80 11.12 6.42
C LEU A 60 -15.82 11.37 7.58
N LEU A 61 -16.28 11.98 8.67
CA LEU A 61 -15.43 12.28 9.83
C LEU A 61 -14.90 11.01 10.50
N LYS A 62 -15.76 10.00 10.68
CA LYS A 62 -15.35 8.69 11.22
C LYS A 62 -14.27 8.05 10.34
N GLY A 63 -14.53 7.97 9.03
CA GLY A 63 -13.60 7.38 8.07
C GLY A 63 -12.27 8.15 8.00
N PHE A 64 -12.33 9.48 8.03
CA PHE A 64 -11.15 10.33 8.02
C PHE A 64 -10.32 10.14 9.29
N ALA A 65 -10.95 10.20 10.47
CA ALA A 65 -10.24 10.03 11.74
C ALA A 65 -9.59 8.64 11.87
N GLN A 66 -10.32 7.58 11.52
CA GLN A 66 -9.76 6.22 11.53
C GLN A 66 -8.63 6.07 10.50
N GLY A 67 -8.84 6.56 9.27
CA GLY A 67 -7.84 6.55 8.23
C GLY A 67 -6.56 7.30 8.64
N ALA A 68 -6.70 8.45 9.31
CA ALA A 68 -5.59 9.25 9.82
C ALA A 68 -4.76 8.49 10.87
N ILE A 69 -5.42 7.78 11.79
CA ILE A 69 -4.75 6.89 12.76
C ILE A 69 -3.97 5.80 12.01
N GLY A 70 -4.58 5.16 11.01
CA GLY A 70 -3.89 4.16 10.19
C GLY A 70 -2.67 4.74 9.45
N GLY A 71 -2.80 5.96 8.92
CA GLY A 71 -1.72 6.70 8.29
C GLY A 71 -0.56 7.01 9.24
N TYR A 72 -0.84 7.28 10.52
CA TYR A 72 0.20 7.45 11.54
C TYR A 72 0.99 6.15 11.77
N PHE A 73 0.31 5.00 11.85
CA PHE A 73 0.98 3.69 11.97
C PHE A 73 1.86 3.40 10.74
N VAL A 74 1.38 3.70 9.54
CA VAL A 74 2.17 3.61 8.31
C VAL A 74 3.41 4.50 8.35
N PHE A 75 3.31 5.71 8.90
CA PHE A 75 4.49 6.57 9.07
C PHE A 75 5.52 5.98 10.04
N GLU A 76 5.06 5.48 11.19
CA GLU A 76 5.94 4.85 12.19
C GLU A 76 6.59 3.56 11.66
N SER A 77 5.90 2.79 10.81
CA SER A 77 6.51 1.63 10.15
C SER A 77 7.72 2.02 9.31
N LYS A 78 7.63 3.13 8.57
CA LYS A 78 8.73 3.65 7.75
C LYS A 78 9.90 4.17 8.60
N ARG A 79 9.61 4.76 9.77
CA ARG A 79 10.66 5.13 10.75
C ARG A 79 11.43 3.92 11.27
N LEU A 80 10.78 2.77 11.44
CA LEU A 80 11.45 1.52 11.81
C LEU A 80 12.34 1.00 10.67
N VAL A 81 11.91 1.10 9.41
CA VAL A 81 12.76 0.78 8.24
C VAL A 81 13.99 1.68 8.19
N ARG A 82 13.86 2.97 8.52
CA ARG A 82 15.01 3.88 8.65
C ARG A 82 15.98 3.46 9.74
N ARG A 83 15.49 2.98 10.90
CA ARG A 83 16.35 2.41 11.95
C ARG A 83 17.09 1.16 11.46
N PHE A 84 16.44 0.30 10.68
CA PHE A 84 17.12 -0.80 10.01
C PHE A 84 18.27 -0.30 9.12
N ALA A 85 18.04 0.71 8.29
CA ALA A 85 19.07 1.25 7.39
C ALA A 85 20.26 1.87 8.16
N ARG A 86 19.99 2.63 9.22
CA ARG A 86 21.00 3.36 10.00
C ARG A 86 21.77 2.47 10.98
N GLU A 87 21.05 1.64 11.73
CA GLU A 87 21.64 0.79 12.76
C GLU A 87 22.12 -0.56 12.23
N LYS A 88 21.76 -0.91 10.99
CA LYS A 88 22.07 -2.20 10.35
C LYS A 88 21.54 -3.41 11.13
N LYS A 89 20.43 -3.23 11.85
CA LYS A 89 19.79 -4.30 12.64
C LYS A 89 18.51 -4.79 11.96
N TYR A 90 18.52 -6.04 11.53
CA TYR A 90 17.36 -6.68 10.86
C TYR A 90 16.17 -6.90 11.80
N ASN A 91 16.35 -6.79 13.13
CA ASN A 91 15.27 -6.93 14.11
C ASN A 91 14.19 -5.83 13.99
N TYR A 92 14.44 -4.74 13.26
CA TYR A 92 13.43 -3.71 12.98
C TYR A 92 12.52 -4.05 11.79
N ILE A 93 12.89 -5.01 10.94
CA ILE A 93 12.15 -5.31 9.71
C ILE A 93 10.77 -5.89 10.01
N TRP A 94 10.69 -6.98 10.76
CA TRP A 94 9.40 -7.60 11.09
C TRP A 94 8.48 -6.67 11.89
N PRO A 95 8.95 -5.97 12.94
CA PRO A 95 8.15 -4.92 13.59
C PRO A 95 7.64 -3.87 12.60
N SER A 96 8.48 -3.40 11.68
CA SER A 96 8.04 -2.44 10.66
C SER A 96 6.92 -3.03 9.79
N LYS A 97 7.02 -4.30 9.37
CA LYS A 97 6.03 -4.95 8.52
C LYS A 97 4.69 -5.12 9.25
N LEU A 98 4.72 -5.51 10.51
CA LEU A 98 3.52 -5.68 11.34
C LEU A 98 2.84 -4.34 11.62
N VAL A 99 3.60 -3.29 11.93
CA VAL A 99 3.08 -1.93 12.13
C VAL A 99 2.49 -1.39 10.82
N ASN A 100 3.14 -1.65 9.68
CA ASN A 100 2.62 -1.27 8.36
C ASN A 100 1.30 -1.99 8.03
N ALA A 101 1.25 -3.30 8.29
CA ALA A 101 0.08 -4.14 8.09
C ALA A 101 -1.10 -3.69 8.96
N ALA A 102 -0.85 -3.33 10.22
CA ALA A 102 -1.85 -2.77 11.12
C ALA A 102 -2.38 -1.42 10.63
N GLY A 103 -1.49 -0.49 10.23
CA GLY A 103 -1.89 0.81 9.68
C GLY A 103 -2.75 0.68 8.43
N ASN A 104 -2.35 -0.17 7.50
CA ASN A 104 -3.11 -0.45 6.28
C ASN A 104 -4.44 -1.16 6.54
N SER A 105 -4.50 -2.04 7.53
CA SER A 105 -5.76 -2.67 7.97
C SER A 105 -6.75 -1.64 8.51
N ILE A 106 -6.27 -0.66 9.29
CA ILE A 106 -7.08 0.43 9.82
C ILE A 106 -7.61 1.31 8.68
N ILE A 107 -6.76 1.68 7.72
CA ILE A 107 -7.16 2.47 6.53
C ILE A 107 -8.22 1.72 5.71
N GLU A 108 -8.02 0.42 5.47
CA GLU A 108 -8.97 -0.39 4.72
C GLU A 108 -10.31 -0.55 5.45
N ASN A 109 -10.30 -0.74 6.77
CA ASN A 109 -11.54 -0.75 7.57
C ASN A 109 -12.26 0.59 7.53
N ALA A 110 -11.53 1.69 7.67
CA ALA A 110 -12.08 3.03 7.56
C ALA A 110 -12.75 3.23 6.19
N ALA A 111 -12.02 2.90 5.11
CA ALA A 111 -12.52 2.99 3.74
C ALA A 111 -13.70 2.03 3.46
N ALA A 112 -13.79 0.91 4.15
CA ALA A 112 -14.94 0.00 4.07
C ALA A 112 -16.10 0.39 5.00
N ASN A 113 -16.01 1.54 5.68
CA ASN A 113 -16.96 2.01 6.70
C ASN A 113 -17.18 1.01 7.86
N ARG A 114 -16.13 0.27 8.23
CA ARG A 114 -16.07 -0.65 9.38
C ARG A 114 -15.47 0.04 10.59
N ASN A 115 -15.50 -0.58 11.76
CA ASN A 115 -14.64 -0.15 12.86
C ASN A 115 -13.20 -0.61 12.61
N PHE A 116 -12.22 0.16 13.09
CA PHE A 116 -10.80 -0.01 12.75
C PHE A 116 -10.23 -1.40 13.07
N TRP A 117 -10.82 -2.13 14.02
CA TRP A 117 -10.38 -3.45 14.48
C TRP A 117 -11.09 -4.63 13.81
N GLU A 118 -12.14 -4.40 13.00
CA GLU A 118 -13.01 -5.48 12.52
C GLU A 118 -12.27 -6.50 11.65
N ARG A 119 -11.30 -6.03 10.87
CA ARG A 119 -10.48 -6.90 10.01
C ARG A 119 -9.02 -6.48 10.04
N MET A 120 -8.14 -7.43 10.22
CA MET A 120 -6.70 -7.22 10.04
C MET A 120 -6.21 -8.04 8.86
N HIS A 121 -5.16 -7.57 8.19
CA HIS A 121 -4.49 -8.34 7.16
C HIS A 121 -2.97 -8.19 7.26
N LEU A 122 -2.27 -9.23 6.82
CA LEU A 122 -0.83 -9.23 6.60
C LEU A 122 -0.55 -9.71 5.17
N ASN A 123 0.19 -8.92 4.42
CA ASN A 123 0.65 -9.30 3.09
C ASN A 123 2.08 -9.85 3.17
N LEU A 124 2.29 -11.06 2.69
CA LEU A 124 3.58 -11.73 2.54
C LEU A 124 3.83 -12.01 1.07
N ALA A 125 4.61 -11.14 0.43
CA ALA A 125 4.68 -11.04 -1.03
C ALA A 125 3.27 -10.95 -1.65
N PHE A 126 2.93 -11.81 -2.62
CA PHE A 126 1.61 -11.86 -3.25
C PHE A 126 0.54 -12.58 -2.41
N ASN A 127 0.87 -13.05 -1.20
CA ASN A 127 -0.06 -13.75 -0.34
C ASN A 127 -0.65 -12.79 0.69
N ARG A 128 -1.95 -12.90 0.93
CA ARG A 128 -2.67 -12.08 1.88
C ARG A 128 -3.38 -12.95 2.89
N ILE A 129 -3.06 -12.75 4.16
CA ILE A 129 -3.69 -13.41 5.29
C ILE A 129 -4.64 -12.39 5.92
N GLU A 130 -5.93 -12.66 5.94
CA GLU A 130 -6.96 -11.79 6.54
C GLU A 130 -7.55 -12.46 7.79
N ILE A 131 -7.70 -11.70 8.86
CA ILE A 131 -8.35 -12.11 10.10
C ILE A 131 -9.56 -11.20 10.30
N ASP A 132 -10.76 -11.79 10.31
CA ASP A 132 -12.00 -11.08 10.62
C ASP A 132 -12.38 -11.36 12.07
N PHE A 133 -12.52 -10.29 12.86
CA PHE A 133 -12.90 -10.34 14.27
C PHE A 133 -14.39 -10.07 14.47
N LYS A 134 -15.13 -9.66 13.41
CA LYS A 134 -16.54 -9.30 13.53
C LYS A 134 -17.42 -10.55 13.58
N ASN A 135 -18.18 -10.69 14.67
CA ASN A 135 -19.23 -11.70 14.89
C ASN A 135 -18.79 -13.18 14.91
N ARG A 136 -17.55 -13.52 14.53
CA ARG A 136 -16.84 -14.81 14.70
C ARG A 136 -15.42 -14.67 14.15
N PHE A 137 -14.42 -15.23 14.83
CA PHE A 137 -13.05 -15.32 14.31
C PHE A 137 -13.05 -16.09 12.98
N LYS A 138 -12.57 -15.46 11.90
CA LYS A 138 -12.41 -16.11 10.59
C LYS A 138 -11.05 -15.78 10.00
N LEU A 139 -10.28 -16.82 9.74
CA LEU A 139 -9.02 -16.74 9.00
C LEU A 139 -9.29 -16.97 7.50
N LYS A 140 -8.78 -16.09 6.65
CA LYS A 140 -8.81 -16.25 5.19
C LYS A 140 -7.42 -16.10 4.62
N TYR A 141 -7.13 -16.93 3.63
CA TYR A 141 -5.94 -16.82 2.81
C TYR A 141 -6.37 -16.46 1.39
N ARG A 142 -5.73 -15.44 0.81
CA ARG A 142 -6.03 -14.96 -0.55
C ARG A 142 -4.75 -14.65 -1.31
N ILE A 143 -4.83 -14.72 -2.63
CA ILE A 143 -3.73 -14.39 -3.54
C ILE A 143 -3.99 -13.02 -4.18
N MET A 144 -2.97 -12.17 -4.22
CA MET A 144 -2.97 -10.87 -4.89
C MET A 144 -2.47 -11.05 -6.34
N PRO A 145 -3.35 -11.02 -7.35
CA PRO A 145 -3.02 -11.44 -8.70
C PRO A 145 -2.00 -10.51 -9.40
N PHE A 146 -2.04 -9.19 -9.19
CA PHE A 146 -1.07 -8.29 -9.84
C PHE A 146 0.32 -8.40 -9.18
N ALA A 147 0.37 -8.49 -7.86
CA ALA A 147 1.59 -8.85 -7.14
C ALA A 147 2.16 -10.21 -7.60
N LEU A 148 1.31 -11.24 -7.76
CA LEU A 148 1.74 -12.56 -8.23
C LEU A 148 2.32 -12.49 -9.65
N SER A 149 1.71 -11.73 -10.55
CA SER A 149 2.23 -11.61 -11.92
C SER A 149 3.61 -10.97 -11.98
N ARG A 150 3.87 -9.96 -11.13
CA ARG A 150 5.21 -9.35 -10.99
C ARG A 150 6.23 -10.31 -10.38
N ALA A 151 5.83 -11.08 -9.36
CA ALA A 151 6.69 -12.12 -8.79
C ALA A 151 7.02 -13.19 -9.83
N ALA A 152 6.03 -13.69 -10.57
CA ALA A 152 6.21 -14.68 -11.64
C ALA A 152 7.16 -14.18 -12.73
N TYR A 153 7.05 -12.91 -13.12
CA TYR A 153 8.00 -12.28 -14.03
C TYR A 153 9.43 -12.34 -13.45
N LEU A 154 9.63 -11.92 -12.20
CA LEU A 154 10.96 -11.95 -11.57
C LEU A 154 11.55 -13.36 -11.44
N PHE A 155 10.72 -14.39 -11.23
CA PHE A 155 11.17 -15.79 -11.26
C PHE A 155 11.77 -16.21 -12.59
N THR A 156 11.39 -15.57 -13.70
CA THR A 156 11.96 -15.87 -15.03
C THR A 156 13.23 -15.05 -15.33
N GLN A 157 13.45 -13.95 -14.61
CA GLN A 157 14.52 -12.99 -14.92
C GLN A 157 15.67 -12.98 -13.90
N ALA A 158 15.43 -13.41 -12.66
CA ALA A 158 16.38 -13.25 -11.56
C ALA A 158 16.35 -14.43 -10.58
N ARG A 159 17.40 -14.54 -9.76
CA ARG A 159 17.52 -15.61 -8.76
C ARG A 159 16.84 -15.19 -7.46
N LEU A 160 15.91 -16.01 -6.97
CA LEU A 160 15.31 -15.82 -5.64
C LEU A 160 16.39 -15.88 -4.55
N ASP A 161 16.39 -14.87 -3.68
CA ASP A 161 17.21 -14.76 -2.47
C ASP A 161 16.30 -15.11 -1.28
N VAL A 162 16.30 -16.39 -0.90
CA VAL A 162 15.38 -16.94 0.10
C VAL A 162 15.63 -16.32 1.48
N ASP A 163 16.89 -16.10 1.83
CA ASP A 163 17.27 -15.57 3.14
C ASP A 163 16.75 -14.15 3.33
N ARG A 164 17.02 -13.25 2.37
CA ARG A 164 16.43 -11.90 2.40
C ARG A 164 14.91 -11.94 2.30
N SER A 165 14.36 -12.88 1.54
CA SER A 165 12.90 -12.99 1.40
C SER A 165 12.20 -13.28 2.74
N MET A 166 12.79 -14.18 3.53
CA MET A 166 12.29 -14.52 4.87
C MET A 166 12.47 -13.35 5.84
N VAL A 167 13.61 -12.65 5.78
CA VAL A 167 13.87 -11.50 6.66
C VAL A 167 12.94 -10.33 6.34
N PHE A 168 12.66 -10.06 5.07
CA PHE A 168 11.83 -8.93 4.63
C PHE A 168 10.34 -9.22 4.61
N GLY A 169 9.93 -10.49 4.69
CA GLY A 169 8.53 -10.88 4.58
C GLY A 169 7.94 -10.57 3.19
N THR A 170 8.80 -10.52 2.17
CA THR A 170 8.46 -10.26 0.76
C THR A 170 9.46 -10.98 -0.13
N LEU A 171 9.11 -11.30 -1.38
CA LEU A 171 10.06 -12.00 -2.25
C LEU A 171 11.15 -11.04 -2.71
N VAL A 172 12.41 -11.44 -2.50
CA VAL A 172 13.61 -10.72 -2.89
C VAL A 172 14.34 -11.53 -3.95
N PHE A 173 14.62 -10.90 -5.07
CA PHE A 173 15.37 -11.47 -6.17
C PHE A 173 16.70 -10.74 -6.32
N SER A 174 17.72 -11.43 -6.82
CA SER A 174 19.06 -10.85 -7.01
C SER A 174 19.64 -11.14 -8.38
N GLN A 175 20.29 -10.14 -8.97
CA GLN A 175 21.05 -10.27 -10.21
C GLN A 175 22.32 -9.41 -10.22
N ARG A 176 23.30 -9.73 -11.07
CA ARG A 176 24.60 -9.02 -11.11
C ARG A 176 24.45 -7.55 -11.55
N ILE A 177 23.60 -7.31 -12.53
CA ILE A 177 23.21 -5.99 -13.03
C ILE A 177 21.70 -6.03 -13.15
N PRO A 178 20.96 -5.22 -12.37
CA PRO A 178 19.53 -5.10 -12.55
C PRO A 178 19.21 -4.60 -13.96
N GLU A 179 18.61 -5.48 -14.76
CA GLU A 179 17.98 -5.17 -16.03
C GLU A 179 16.52 -5.61 -15.93
N ILE A 180 15.60 -4.65 -16.00
CA ILE A 180 14.16 -4.89 -16.10
C ILE A 180 13.67 -4.03 -17.25
N LEU A 181 13.04 -4.67 -18.24
CA LEU A 181 12.43 -3.97 -19.39
C LEU A 181 13.42 -3.04 -20.13
N GLY A 182 14.70 -3.41 -20.21
CA GLY A 182 15.73 -2.68 -20.95
C GLY A 182 16.40 -1.52 -20.21
N GLU A 183 15.95 -1.18 -18.99
CA GLU A 183 16.62 -0.18 -18.15
C GLU A 183 17.78 -0.82 -17.37
N LYS A 184 19.01 -0.37 -17.64
CA LYS A 184 20.22 -0.80 -16.93
C LYS A 184 20.61 0.22 -15.86
N GLY A 185 20.97 -0.24 -14.67
CA GLY A 185 21.81 0.54 -13.75
C GLY A 185 21.20 0.94 -12.40
N SER A 186 20.03 0.45 -11.99
CA SER A 186 19.59 0.64 -10.60
C SER A 186 20.24 -0.38 -9.67
N ASN A 187 20.46 -0.02 -8.39
CA ASN A 187 20.94 -0.96 -7.37
C ASN A 187 19.79 -1.79 -6.74
N GLY A 188 18.54 -1.36 -6.96
CA GLY A 188 17.32 -1.99 -6.48
C GLY A 188 16.11 -1.53 -7.30
N LYS A 189 15.03 -2.31 -7.27
CA LYS A 189 13.72 -1.94 -7.80
C LYS A 189 12.62 -2.76 -7.13
N ALA A 190 11.68 -2.09 -6.48
CA ALA A 190 10.44 -2.70 -6.02
C ALA A 190 9.46 -2.86 -7.18
N MET A 191 8.87 -4.04 -7.28
CA MET A 191 7.82 -4.40 -8.23
C MET A 191 6.60 -4.86 -7.44
N LEU A 192 5.77 -3.89 -7.02
CA LEU A 192 4.65 -4.12 -6.10
C LEU A 192 5.16 -4.72 -4.77
N SER A 193 4.76 -5.95 -4.45
CA SER A 193 5.18 -6.69 -3.26
C SER A 193 6.34 -7.66 -3.56
N SER A 194 7.28 -7.28 -4.42
CA SER A 194 8.50 -8.04 -4.69
C SER A 194 9.64 -7.06 -4.91
N ILE A 195 10.86 -7.47 -4.58
CA ILE A 195 12.04 -6.62 -4.66
C ILE A 195 13.05 -7.29 -5.58
N LEU A 196 13.64 -6.53 -6.48
CA LEU A 196 14.83 -6.92 -7.23
C LEU A 196 16.03 -6.11 -6.74
N LEU A 197 17.12 -6.78 -6.38
CA LEU A 197 18.35 -6.15 -5.93
C LEU A 197 19.53 -6.50 -6.82
N ARG A 198 20.48 -5.58 -6.92
CA ARG A 198 21.82 -5.91 -7.38
C ARG A 198 22.50 -6.80 -6.34
N ARG A 199 23.25 -7.81 -6.79
CA ARG A 199 24.08 -8.61 -5.89
C ARG A 199 25.08 -7.70 -5.18
N GLY A 200 25.15 -7.81 -3.86
CA GLY A 200 25.99 -6.95 -3.02
C GLY A 200 25.35 -5.61 -2.64
N SER A 201 24.09 -5.35 -2.98
CA SER A 201 23.37 -4.17 -2.46
C SER A 201 23.36 -4.16 -0.93
N GLY A 202 23.58 -2.98 -0.35
CA GLY A 202 23.62 -2.76 1.09
C GLY A 202 22.27 -2.38 1.69
N GLN A 203 22.22 -2.26 3.01
CA GLN A 203 20.97 -2.03 3.76
C GLN A 203 20.22 -0.76 3.39
N ARG A 204 20.90 0.30 2.93
CA ARG A 204 20.22 1.53 2.45
C ARG A 204 19.36 1.23 1.21
N THR A 205 19.91 0.53 0.23
CA THR A 205 19.14 0.11 -0.95
C THR A 205 18.04 -0.86 -0.57
N GLU A 206 18.32 -1.82 0.32
CA GLU A 206 17.30 -2.75 0.82
C GLU A 206 16.13 -2.00 1.48
N ALA A 207 16.43 -1.02 2.34
CA ALA A 207 15.45 -0.17 3.00
C ALA A 207 14.65 0.66 2.00
N HIS A 208 15.30 1.28 1.01
CA HIS A 208 14.66 2.06 -0.05
C HIS A 208 13.61 1.24 -0.78
N GLU A 209 13.96 0.00 -1.18
CA GLU A 209 13.01 -0.88 -1.85
C GLU A 209 11.89 -1.40 -0.93
N ILE A 210 12.18 -1.63 0.35
CA ILE A 210 11.13 -1.96 1.34
C ILE A 210 10.11 -0.83 1.45
N ILE A 211 10.55 0.43 1.48
CA ILE A 211 9.63 1.59 1.52
C ILE A 211 8.71 1.61 0.30
N HIS A 212 9.21 1.32 -0.90
CA HIS A 212 8.37 1.20 -2.08
C HIS A 212 7.33 0.07 -1.97
N THR A 213 7.66 -1.07 -1.35
CA THR A 213 6.65 -2.10 -1.08
C THR A 213 5.58 -1.61 -0.09
N TYR A 214 5.92 -0.77 0.89
CA TYR A 214 4.95 -0.18 1.82
C TYR A 214 4.09 0.88 1.12
N GLN A 215 4.67 1.70 0.24
CA GLN A 215 3.92 2.66 -0.57
C GLN A 215 2.87 1.99 -1.46
N PHE A 216 3.17 0.80 -2.01
CA PHE A 216 2.16 0.00 -2.70
C PHE A 216 1.01 -0.42 -1.76
N GLU A 217 1.33 -0.89 -0.55
CA GLU A 217 0.34 -1.31 0.45
C GLU A 217 -0.52 -0.14 0.97
N ASN A 218 0.04 1.07 1.05
CA ASN A 218 -0.62 2.29 1.55
C ASN A 218 -1.93 2.65 0.84
N PHE A 219 -2.10 2.15 -0.38
CA PHE A 219 -3.32 2.36 -1.17
C PHE A 219 -4.33 1.22 -1.03
N SER A 220 -4.15 0.26 -0.12
CA SER A 220 -5.05 -0.90 0.04
C SER A 220 -6.51 -0.50 0.25
N GLY A 221 -6.78 0.63 0.92
CA GLY A 221 -8.12 1.16 1.11
C GLY A 221 -8.85 1.49 -0.20
N ILE A 222 -8.15 1.73 -1.31
CA ILE A 222 -8.77 1.97 -2.62
C ILE A 222 -9.50 0.72 -3.14
N ASN A 223 -9.06 -0.47 -2.73
CA ASN A 223 -9.72 -1.72 -3.14
C ASN A 223 -11.19 -1.77 -2.67
N THR A 224 -11.56 -1.06 -1.60
CA THR A 224 -12.93 -1.04 -1.07
C THR A 224 -13.90 -0.24 -1.92
N ILE A 225 -13.42 0.63 -2.82
CA ILE A 225 -14.26 1.36 -3.80
C ILE A 225 -15.03 0.35 -4.67
N PHE A 226 -14.41 -0.80 -4.92
CA PHE A 226 -14.97 -1.86 -5.74
C PHE A 226 -15.80 -2.88 -4.94
N ASP A 227 -15.98 -2.72 -3.62
CA ASP A 227 -16.71 -3.69 -2.79
C ASP A 227 -18.17 -3.87 -3.26
N ARG A 228 -18.86 -2.77 -3.58
CA ARG A 228 -20.25 -2.80 -4.08
C ARG A 228 -20.40 -3.46 -5.45
N PRO A 229 -19.70 -3.01 -6.52
CA PRO A 229 -19.81 -3.67 -7.81
C PRO A 229 -19.38 -5.13 -7.73
N ARG A 230 -18.33 -5.45 -6.97
CA ARG A 230 -17.90 -6.83 -6.73
C ARG A 230 -19.00 -7.67 -6.08
N SER A 231 -19.67 -7.16 -5.04
CA SER A 231 -20.74 -7.88 -4.35
C SER A 231 -21.94 -8.18 -5.26
N ARG A 232 -22.28 -7.26 -6.19
CA ARG A 232 -23.33 -7.51 -7.19
C ARG A 232 -22.93 -8.64 -8.15
N LEU A 233 -21.71 -8.58 -8.68
CA LEU A 233 -21.19 -9.61 -9.58
C LEU A 233 -21.09 -10.99 -8.91
N GLU A 234 -20.81 -11.07 -7.61
CA GLU A 234 -20.80 -12.32 -6.85
C GLU A 234 -22.20 -12.97 -6.71
N GLN A 235 -23.25 -12.13 -6.64
CA GLN A 235 -24.64 -12.59 -6.61
C GLN A 235 -25.05 -13.16 -7.97
N GLU A 236 -24.60 -12.52 -9.05
CA GLU A 236 -24.94 -12.89 -10.43
C GLU A 236 -24.11 -14.07 -10.96
N SER A 237 -22.87 -14.28 -10.47
CA SER A 237 -21.95 -15.27 -11.03
C SER A 237 -21.27 -16.15 -9.97
N LYS A 238 -21.45 -17.47 -10.10
CA LYS A 238 -20.72 -18.47 -9.31
C LYS A 238 -19.21 -18.40 -9.54
N PHE A 239 -18.78 -18.11 -10.78
CA PHE A 239 -17.37 -17.97 -11.11
C PHE A 239 -16.74 -16.81 -10.35
N VAL A 240 -17.37 -15.63 -10.37
CA VAL A 240 -16.88 -14.44 -9.64
C VAL A 240 -16.79 -14.72 -8.14
N ARG A 241 -17.76 -15.43 -7.58
CA ARG A 241 -17.77 -15.83 -6.17
C ARG A 241 -16.60 -16.75 -5.80
N ILE A 242 -16.29 -17.74 -6.65
CA ILE A 242 -15.13 -18.63 -6.46
C ILE A 242 -13.84 -17.82 -6.59
N TYR A 243 -13.74 -16.98 -7.63
CA TYR A 243 -12.59 -16.12 -7.83
C TYR A 243 -12.33 -15.25 -6.60
N ASN A 244 -13.33 -14.53 -6.09
CA ASN A 244 -13.16 -13.67 -4.91
C ASN A 244 -12.90 -14.45 -3.61
N LYS A 245 -13.28 -15.73 -3.54
CA LYS A 245 -12.89 -16.57 -2.40
C LYS A 245 -11.39 -16.84 -2.37
N ILE A 246 -10.75 -16.95 -3.53
CA ILE A 246 -9.33 -17.32 -3.69
C ILE A 246 -8.44 -16.08 -3.85
N PHE A 247 -8.90 -15.08 -4.61
CA PHE A 247 -8.11 -13.92 -4.99
C PHE A 247 -8.61 -12.66 -4.29
N HIS A 248 -7.67 -11.81 -3.89
CA HIS A 248 -7.89 -10.43 -3.50
C HIS A 248 -7.31 -9.57 -4.62
N THR A 249 -8.15 -9.08 -5.55
CA THR A 249 -7.67 -8.22 -6.64
C THR A 249 -7.10 -6.92 -6.08
N ASP A 250 -5.79 -6.77 -6.17
CA ASP A 250 -4.99 -5.69 -5.62
C ASP A 250 -4.99 -4.46 -6.54
N PHE A 251 -6.17 -3.86 -6.76
CA PHE A 251 -6.35 -2.65 -7.58
C PHE A 251 -5.50 -1.45 -7.11
N ASN A 252 -5.07 -1.45 -5.85
CA ASN A 252 -4.07 -0.53 -5.34
C ASN A 252 -2.76 -0.52 -6.16
N ALA A 253 -2.42 -1.61 -6.87
CA ALA A 253 -1.31 -1.67 -7.82
C ALA A 253 -1.45 -0.65 -8.95
N LEU A 254 -2.64 -0.56 -9.55
CA LEU A 254 -2.91 0.35 -10.67
C LEU A 254 -2.84 1.80 -10.22
N PHE A 255 -3.37 2.08 -9.03
CA PHE A 255 -3.36 3.42 -8.48
C PHE A 255 -1.94 3.87 -8.10
N SER A 256 -1.19 3.01 -7.39
CA SER A 256 0.19 3.28 -7.02
C SER A 256 1.08 3.50 -8.25
N GLN A 257 0.99 2.64 -9.27
CA GLN A 257 1.77 2.77 -10.51
C GLN A 257 1.35 4.01 -11.31
N GLY A 258 0.05 4.29 -11.40
CA GLY A 258 -0.47 5.45 -12.12
C GLY A 258 0.01 6.77 -11.50
N LEU A 259 -0.11 6.91 -10.18
CA LEU A 259 0.38 8.11 -9.49
C LEU A 259 1.89 8.27 -9.58
N TYR A 260 2.65 7.18 -9.40
CA TYR A 260 4.09 7.20 -9.52
C TYR A 260 4.53 7.66 -10.92
N SER A 261 3.90 7.13 -11.97
CA SER A 261 4.23 7.47 -13.36
C SER A 261 3.87 8.92 -13.67
N LEU A 262 2.68 9.37 -13.25
CA LEU A 262 2.22 10.74 -13.45
C LEU A 262 3.13 11.76 -12.74
N GLU A 263 3.49 11.51 -11.48
CA GLU A 263 4.40 12.41 -10.76
C GLU A 263 5.80 12.43 -11.38
N THR A 264 6.29 11.28 -11.85
CA THR A 264 7.58 11.19 -12.54
C THR A 264 7.58 11.98 -13.85
N GLU A 265 6.49 11.91 -14.61
CA GLU A 265 6.33 12.66 -15.86
C GLU A 265 6.27 14.18 -15.62
N ILE A 266 5.55 14.62 -14.57
CA ILE A 266 5.37 16.04 -14.26
C ILE A 266 6.60 16.67 -13.59
N LYS A 267 7.21 15.98 -12.63
CA LYS A 267 8.28 16.54 -11.77
C LYS A 267 9.67 15.98 -12.07
N GLY A 268 9.75 14.83 -12.74
CA GLY A 268 10.97 14.06 -12.90
C GLY A 268 11.22 13.05 -11.77
N TYR A 269 11.97 11.99 -12.06
CA TYR A 269 12.24 10.87 -11.14
C TYR A 269 12.82 11.32 -9.78
N ARG A 270 13.79 12.25 -9.79
CA ARG A 270 14.43 12.73 -8.55
C ARG A 270 13.52 13.60 -7.69
N GLU A 271 12.50 14.20 -8.27
CA GLU A 271 11.58 15.09 -7.54
C GLU A 271 10.26 14.40 -7.18
N ASN A 272 10.08 13.15 -7.64
CA ASN A 272 8.95 12.30 -7.35
C ASN A 272 8.79 12.08 -5.83
N SER A 273 7.56 12.26 -5.32
CA SER A 273 7.26 12.16 -3.88
C SER A 273 7.56 10.76 -3.31
N PHE A 274 7.32 9.70 -4.07
CA PHE A 274 7.60 8.32 -3.71
C PHE A 274 9.10 8.09 -3.54
N GLU A 275 9.92 8.60 -4.46
CA GLU A 275 11.39 8.49 -4.41
C GLU A 275 12.00 9.36 -3.32
N LYS A 276 11.42 10.53 -3.04
CA LYS A 276 11.83 11.38 -1.89
C LYS A 276 11.54 10.69 -0.56
N GLU A 277 10.35 10.13 -0.41
CA GLU A 277 9.98 9.39 0.79
C GLU A 277 10.86 8.14 0.99
N ALA A 278 11.11 7.37 -0.08
CA ALA A 278 11.97 6.20 -0.01
C ALA A 278 13.42 6.56 0.38
N ARG A 279 13.97 7.67 -0.13
CA ARG A 279 15.28 8.19 0.32
C ARG A 279 15.26 8.63 1.78
N HIS A 280 14.27 9.42 2.19
CA HIS A 280 14.17 9.93 3.57
C HIS A 280 14.16 8.81 4.62
N PHE A 281 13.49 7.69 4.32
CA PHE A 281 13.40 6.55 5.22
C PHE A 281 14.45 5.46 4.98
N SER A 282 15.40 5.66 4.07
CA SER A 282 16.51 4.73 3.83
C SER A 282 17.90 5.31 4.13
N GLU A 283 17.98 6.61 4.43
CA GLU A 283 19.22 7.32 4.80
C GLU A 283 19.35 7.55 6.32
#